data_AF-A0A830BW67-F1
#
_entry.id   AF-A0A830BW67-F1
#
_cell.length_a   1.000
_cell.length_b   1.000
_cell.length_c   1.000
_cell.angle_alpha   90.00
_cell.angle_beta   90.00
_cell.angle_gamma   90.00
#
_symmetry.space_group_name_H-M   'P 1'
#
loop_
_entity.id
_entity.type
_entity.pdbx_description
1 polymer ?
#
loop_
_entity_poly.entity_id
_entity_poly.type
_entity_poly.pdbx_seq_one_letter_code
_entity_poly.pdbx_strand_id
1 'polypeptide(L)'
;SVLQVAAALRCESIVHSCIQYLEAVPWEYNEEDEILLVVSQLGPPAMPVLARTQHVDLVATKSIFISAIRFATKVDGPCPPFGDELRISAQEQVEYMLGDDEDMLLVAADDEVKSETKTGLSKTFSLFESELSSILGPPDVFEGADDRIMQCLSDLEWMCGILLKMGLMNDFVSMWIDVSETVLRIFNDEKLGCVMWGLKVKLIQVTSKVLDAVGYGNVILPAPCRVRLLKTWLPFVRNLKPLLDSMTDRDIEFPYKMDEDLWQSVEGAIVSLVSTLPSDDQANILADWMSADDQLRYPDLSEAFEVWCFRTKSAKRRLVGGLDRVNTTVSL
;
A
#
# COMPACT_ATOMS: atom_id res chain seq x y z
N SER A 1 36.28 16.58 24.89
CA SER A 1 36.68 15.15 24.89
C SER A 1 38.20 15.01 25.00
N VAL A 2 38.71 13.83 25.38
CA VAL A 2 40.16 13.55 25.45
C VAL A 2 40.85 13.81 24.09
N LEU A 3 40.18 13.45 22.99
CA LEU A 3 40.66 13.69 21.63
C LEU A 3 40.89 15.18 21.33
N GLN A 4 39.94 16.06 21.66
CA GLN A 4 40.08 17.52 21.46
C GLN A 4 41.27 18.09 22.24
N VAL A 5 41.43 17.68 23.49
CA VAL A 5 42.54 18.14 24.35
C VAL A 5 43.87 17.63 23.81
N ALA A 6 43.95 16.35 23.41
CA ALA A 6 45.15 15.75 22.83
C ALA A 6 45.54 16.43 21.50
N ALA A 7 44.55 16.75 20.66
CA ALA A 7 44.77 17.48 19.41
C ALA A 7 45.28 18.91 19.66
N ALA A 8 44.68 19.65 20.61
CA ALA A 8 45.13 21.00 20.98
C ALA A 8 46.55 21.01 21.56
N LEU A 9 46.93 19.98 22.31
CA LEU A 9 48.27 19.78 22.87
C LEU A 9 49.27 19.16 21.89
N ARG A 10 48.86 18.84 20.65
CA ARG A 10 49.66 18.17 19.62
C ARG A 10 50.29 16.84 20.08
N CYS A 11 49.54 16.08 20.90
CA CYS A 11 49.97 14.77 21.37
C CYS A 11 49.55 13.67 20.38
N GLU A 12 50.38 13.42 19.38
CA GLU A 12 50.06 12.50 18.27
C GLU A 12 49.74 11.08 18.73
N SER A 13 50.44 10.56 19.75
CA SER A 13 50.19 9.20 20.27
C SER A 13 48.80 9.05 20.88
N ILE A 14 48.35 10.05 21.66
CA ILE A 14 47.02 10.02 22.27
C ILE A 14 45.94 10.23 21.20
N VAL A 15 46.18 11.14 20.25
CA VAL A 15 45.26 11.33 19.10
C VAL A 15 45.08 10.02 18.35
N HIS A 16 46.17 9.30 18.04
CA HIS A 16 46.10 8.02 17.35
C HIS A 16 45.31 6.97 18.12
N SER A 17 45.56 6.80 19.42
CA SER A 17 44.80 5.87 20.27
C SER A 17 43.31 6.23 20.35
N CYS A 18 42.98 7.52 20.44
CA CYS A 18 41.59 7.98 20.43
C CYS A 18 40.90 7.70 19.09
N ILE A 19 41.59 7.90 17.97
CA ILE A 19 41.06 7.57 16.64
C ILE A 19 40.82 6.07 16.49
N GLN A 20 41.78 5.22 16.88
CA GLN A 20 41.61 3.76 16.85
C GLN A 20 40.43 3.31 17.72
N TYR A 21 40.24 3.94 18.88
CA TYR A 21 39.08 3.67 19.72
C TYR A 21 37.78 4.06 19.01
N LEU A 22 37.70 5.29 18.49
CA LEU A 22 36.50 5.77 17.78
C LEU A 22 36.19 4.92 16.55
N GLU A 23 37.20 4.48 15.81
CA GLU A 23 37.06 3.58 14.66
C GLU A 23 36.44 2.23 15.08
N ALA A 24 36.85 1.68 16.22
CA ALA A 24 36.50 0.32 16.64
C ALA A 24 35.18 0.19 17.43
N VAL A 25 34.61 1.29 17.95
CA VAL A 25 33.40 1.25 18.78
C VAL A 25 32.15 1.76 18.04
N PRO A 26 30.96 1.18 18.29
CA PRO A 26 29.71 1.74 17.79
C PRO A 26 29.44 3.10 18.44
N TRP A 27 28.73 3.98 17.74
CA TRP A 27 28.33 5.29 18.23
C TRP A 27 26.81 5.35 18.30
N GLU A 28 26.28 6.07 19.27
CA GLU A 28 24.86 6.42 19.27
C GLU A 28 24.61 7.57 18.28
N TYR A 29 23.38 7.67 17.76
CA TYR A 29 23.02 8.69 16.76
C TYR A 29 23.29 10.13 17.25
N ASN A 30 23.08 10.41 18.54
CA ASN A 30 23.36 11.70 19.17
C ASN A 30 24.87 11.99 19.35
N GLU A 31 25.73 10.98 19.33
CA GLU A 31 27.18 11.13 19.44
C GLU A 31 27.84 11.38 18.08
N GLU A 32 27.22 10.91 17.00
CA GLU A 32 27.80 10.93 15.66
C GLU A 32 28.17 12.35 15.19
N ASP A 33 27.23 13.30 15.31
CA ASP A 33 27.47 14.70 14.91
C ASP A 33 28.63 15.33 15.70
N GLU A 34 28.73 15.06 17.00
CA GLU A 34 29.81 15.56 17.84
C GLU A 34 31.16 14.94 17.47
N ILE A 35 31.16 13.63 17.20
CA ILE A 35 32.36 12.90 16.76
C ILE A 35 32.83 13.45 15.41
N LEU A 36 31.95 13.61 14.43
CA LEU A 36 32.28 14.11 13.10
C LEU A 36 32.79 15.55 13.13
N LEU A 37 32.21 16.40 13.98
CA LEU A 37 32.67 17.79 14.15
C LEU A 37 34.12 17.88 14.64
N VAL A 38 34.54 16.95 15.51
CA VAL A 38 35.91 16.89 16.03
C VAL A 38 36.86 16.20 15.05
N VAL A 39 36.44 15.08 14.49
CA VAL A 39 37.28 14.20 13.66
C VAL A 39 37.60 14.84 12.31
N SER A 40 36.67 15.60 11.72
CA SER A 40 36.87 16.32 10.46
C SER A 40 38.02 17.34 10.49
N GLN A 41 38.43 17.81 11.67
CA GLN A 41 39.50 18.80 11.85
C GLN A 41 40.90 18.17 11.96
N LEU A 42 40.99 16.84 12.08
CA LEU A 42 42.25 16.13 12.39
C LEU A 42 43.04 15.69 11.15
N GLY A 43 42.47 15.82 9.95
CA GLY A 43 43.13 15.50 8.69
C GLY A 43 43.33 13.99 8.44
N PRO A 44 44.40 13.57 7.74
CA PRO A 44 44.58 12.19 7.28
C PRO A 44 44.46 11.08 8.35
N PRO A 45 44.94 11.25 9.60
CA PRO A 45 44.81 10.23 10.64
C PRO A 45 43.36 9.87 10.96
N ALA A 46 42.43 10.79 10.77
CA ALA A 46 41.01 10.62 11.06
C ALA A 46 40.20 9.95 9.92
N MET A 47 40.83 9.72 8.76
CA MET A 47 40.13 9.17 7.59
C MET A 47 39.42 7.82 7.83
N PRO A 48 39.98 6.85 8.59
CA PRO A 48 39.27 5.60 8.88
C PRO A 48 37.94 5.81 9.62
N VAL A 49 37.90 6.79 10.52
CA VAL A 49 36.70 7.16 11.27
C VAL A 49 35.68 7.85 10.36
N LEU A 50 36.13 8.80 9.53
CA LEU A 50 35.27 9.49 8.56
C LEU A 50 34.72 8.55 7.48
N ALA A 51 35.46 7.50 7.12
CA ALA A 51 35.02 6.53 6.13
C ALA A 51 33.76 5.75 6.54
N ARG A 52 33.45 5.66 7.85
CA ARG A 52 32.25 4.99 8.37
C ARG A 52 30.95 5.73 8.03
N THR A 53 31.02 7.05 7.83
CA THR A 53 29.87 7.92 7.58
C THR A 53 29.94 8.55 6.19
N GLN A 54 30.86 8.10 5.34
CA GLN A 54 30.90 8.53 3.95
C GLN A 54 29.67 8.02 3.22
N HIS A 55 29.13 8.87 2.35
CA HIS A 55 28.06 8.47 1.45
C HIS A 55 28.51 7.28 0.61
N VAL A 56 27.70 6.23 0.62
CA VAL A 56 27.95 4.99 -0.11
C VAL A 56 27.61 5.21 -1.57
N ASP A 57 28.40 4.67 -2.50
CA ASP A 57 28.10 4.77 -3.94
C ASP A 57 26.74 4.13 -4.26
N LEU A 58 26.01 4.74 -5.20
CA LEU A 58 24.66 4.35 -5.62
C LEU A 58 24.55 2.87 -6.03
N VAL A 59 25.63 2.30 -6.58
CA VAL A 59 25.67 0.87 -6.96
C VAL A 59 25.53 -0.03 -5.74
N ALA A 60 26.23 0.29 -4.65
CA ALA A 60 26.14 -0.49 -3.41
C ALA A 60 24.79 -0.28 -2.72
N THR A 61 24.29 0.96 -2.69
CA THR A 61 22.93 1.27 -2.19
C THR A 61 21.85 0.50 -2.94
N LYS A 62 21.91 0.48 -4.28
CA LYS A 62 21.04 -0.33 -5.14
C LYS A 62 21.11 -1.82 -4.79
N SER A 63 22.32 -2.37 -4.66
CA SER A 63 22.51 -3.80 -4.34
C SER A 63 21.90 -4.18 -2.99
N ILE A 64 22.04 -3.32 -1.99
CA ILE A 64 21.43 -3.51 -0.66
C ILE A 64 19.92 -3.44 -0.79
N PHE A 65 19.39 -2.45 -1.50
CA PHE A 65 17.95 -2.28 -1.67
C PHE A 65 17.28 -3.47 -2.37
N ILE A 66 17.88 -3.97 -3.45
CA ILE A 66 17.43 -5.20 -4.14
C ILE A 66 17.40 -6.39 -3.18
N SER A 67 18.43 -6.53 -2.35
CA SER A 67 18.53 -7.62 -1.38
C SER A 67 17.47 -7.49 -0.28
N ALA A 68 17.21 -6.27 0.19
CA ALA A 68 16.17 -5.98 1.16
C ALA A 68 14.78 -6.30 0.60
N ILE A 69 14.47 -5.88 -0.65
CA ILE A 69 13.21 -6.23 -1.34
C ILE A 69 13.07 -7.76 -1.42
N ARG A 70 14.10 -8.46 -1.92
CA ARG A 70 14.09 -9.94 -2.03
C ARG A 70 13.75 -10.62 -0.72
N PHE A 71 14.32 -10.12 0.37
CA PHE A 71 14.10 -10.67 1.70
C PHE A 71 12.71 -10.32 2.24
N ALA A 72 12.26 -9.08 2.06
CA ALA A 72 10.95 -8.59 2.47
C ALA A 72 9.78 -9.31 1.74
N THR A 73 9.98 -9.69 0.48
CA THR A 73 9.00 -10.42 -0.34
C THR A 73 9.28 -11.93 -0.42
N LYS A 74 10.03 -12.48 0.54
CA LYS A 74 10.35 -13.90 0.54
C LYS A 74 9.09 -14.71 0.89
N VAL A 75 8.79 -15.71 0.07
CA VAL A 75 7.61 -16.59 0.19
C VAL A 75 7.94 -17.90 0.91
N ASP A 76 9.20 -18.24 1.10
CA ASP A 76 9.58 -19.42 1.87
C ASP A 76 9.24 -19.25 3.35
N GLY A 77 9.13 -20.38 4.06
CA GLY A 77 8.83 -20.40 5.49
C GLY A 77 9.83 -19.60 6.35
N PRO A 78 9.45 -19.36 7.62
CA PRO A 78 10.18 -18.50 8.55
C PRO A 78 11.67 -18.84 8.62
N CYS A 79 12.52 -17.82 8.76
CA CYS A 79 13.97 -17.98 8.75
C CYS A 79 14.47 -18.40 10.15
N PRO A 80 14.87 -19.65 10.39
CA PRO A 80 15.29 -20.06 11.73
C PRO A 80 16.65 -19.42 12.08
N PRO A 81 16.90 -19.04 13.35
CA PRO A 81 16.00 -19.09 14.52
C PRO A 81 15.04 -17.88 14.65
N PHE A 82 15.11 -16.91 13.75
CA PHE A 82 14.49 -15.59 13.87
C PHE A 82 13.02 -15.52 13.44
N GLY A 83 12.46 -16.59 12.88
CA GLY A 83 11.06 -16.58 12.43
C GLY A 83 10.83 -15.57 11.30
N ASP A 84 9.79 -14.75 11.46
CA ASP A 84 9.42 -13.69 10.53
C ASP A 84 10.05 -12.32 10.87
N GLU A 85 10.75 -12.20 12.00
CA GLU A 85 11.31 -10.92 12.47
C GLU A 85 12.26 -10.28 11.46
N LEU A 86 13.10 -11.09 10.81
CA LEU A 86 14.02 -10.58 9.78
C LEU A 86 13.26 -10.04 8.57
N ARG A 87 12.12 -10.65 8.22
CA ARG A 87 11.34 -10.26 7.04
C ARG A 87 10.61 -8.95 7.32
N ILE A 88 10.03 -8.83 8.51
CA ILE A 88 9.41 -7.59 9.00
C ILE A 88 10.46 -6.48 9.09
N SER A 89 11.64 -6.77 9.64
CA SER A 89 12.73 -5.79 9.67
C SER A 89 13.16 -5.36 8.27
N ALA A 90 13.25 -6.29 7.31
CA ALA A 90 13.54 -5.94 5.92
C ALA A 90 12.43 -5.07 5.30
N GLN A 91 11.15 -5.32 5.60
CA GLN A 91 10.03 -4.49 5.18
C GLN A 91 10.16 -3.05 5.71
N GLU A 92 10.45 -2.89 7.01
CA GLU A 92 10.69 -1.59 7.65
C GLU A 92 11.88 -0.85 7.03
N GLN A 93 12.99 -1.56 6.77
CA GLN A 93 14.17 -0.94 6.16
C GLN A 93 13.91 -0.51 4.71
N VAL A 94 13.15 -1.28 3.93
CA VAL A 94 12.75 -0.87 2.57
C VAL A 94 11.88 0.40 2.62
N GLU A 95 10.94 0.49 3.56
CA GLU A 95 10.11 1.70 3.74
C GLU A 95 10.93 2.91 4.16
N TYR A 96 11.88 2.71 5.08
CA TYR A 96 12.81 3.73 5.56
C TYR A 96 13.71 4.23 4.44
N MET A 97 14.29 3.32 3.65
CA MET A 97 15.11 3.67 2.50
C MET A 97 14.31 4.51 1.50
N LEU A 98 13.07 4.12 1.20
CA LEU A 98 12.12 4.90 0.38
C LEU A 98 11.54 6.16 1.07
N GLY A 99 12.21 6.69 2.10
CA GLY A 99 11.90 7.98 2.70
C GLY A 99 12.22 9.16 1.76
N ASP A 100 12.15 10.37 2.29
CA ASP A 100 12.39 11.61 1.53
C ASP A 100 13.90 11.81 1.25
N ASP A 101 14.47 11.00 0.36
CA ASP A 101 15.85 11.07 -0.11
C ASP A 101 15.89 11.11 -1.66
N GLU A 102 16.48 12.18 -2.22
CA GLU A 102 16.61 12.36 -3.67
C GLU A 102 17.44 11.26 -4.34
N ASP A 103 18.50 10.77 -3.68
CA ASP A 103 19.35 9.71 -4.21
C ASP A 103 18.60 8.37 -4.27
N MET A 104 17.71 8.15 -3.31
CA MET A 104 16.86 6.97 -3.31
C MET A 104 15.83 7.00 -4.46
N LEU A 105 15.35 8.18 -4.87
CA LEU A 105 14.44 8.27 -6.03
C LEU A 105 15.10 7.72 -7.30
N LEU A 106 16.41 7.93 -7.47
CA LEU A 106 17.16 7.37 -8.60
C LEU A 106 17.29 5.85 -8.50
N VAL A 107 17.59 5.33 -7.31
CA VAL A 107 17.67 3.88 -7.06
C VAL A 107 16.31 3.21 -7.28
N ALA A 108 15.22 3.78 -6.75
CA ALA A 108 13.86 3.25 -6.91
C ALA A 108 13.37 3.28 -8.36
N ALA A 109 13.88 4.22 -9.17
CA ALA A 109 13.54 4.34 -10.57
C ALA A 109 14.26 3.32 -11.48
N ASP A 110 15.34 2.69 -11.00
CA ASP A 110 16.15 1.72 -11.74
C ASP A 110 15.34 0.48 -12.17
N ASP A 111 15.58 0.03 -13.40
CA ASP A 111 14.81 -1.07 -14.01
C ASP A 111 15.02 -2.42 -13.32
N GLU A 112 16.22 -2.68 -12.79
CA GLU A 112 16.51 -3.92 -12.06
C GLU A 112 15.78 -3.93 -10.72
N VAL A 113 15.76 -2.79 -10.04
CA VAL A 113 15.01 -2.59 -8.78
C VAL A 113 13.52 -2.81 -9.04
N LYS A 114 12.94 -2.13 -10.04
CA LYS A 114 11.52 -2.31 -10.41
C LYS A 114 11.21 -3.76 -10.79
N SER A 115 12.08 -4.41 -11.56
CA SER A 115 11.92 -5.81 -11.95
C SER A 115 11.92 -6.75 -10.74
N GLU A 116 12.79 -6.52 -9.76
CA GLU A 116 12.81 -7.29 -8.53
C GLU A 116 11.55 -7.07 -7.70
N THR A 117 11.10 -5.81 -7.54
CA THR A 117 9.86 -5.50 -6.83
C THR A 117 8.64 -6.16 -7.48
N LYS A 118 8.54 -6.12 -8.82
CA LYS A 118 7.47 -6.82 -9.57
C LYS A 118 7.53 -8.34 -9.40
N THR A 119 8.74 -8.90 -9.31
CA THR A 119 8.94 -10.33 -9.05
C THR A 119 8.47 -10.69 -7.65
N GLY A 120 8.81 -9.89 -6.64
CA GLY A 120 8.28 -10.01 -5.28
C GLY A 120 6.75 -9.96 -5.25
N LEU A 121 6.17 -8.97 -5.94
CA LEU A 121 4.71 -8.79 -6.03
C LEU A 121 4.02 -10.03 -6.62
N SER A 122 4.56 -10.53 -7.73
CA SER A 122 4.04 -11.73 -8.40
C SER A 122 4.07 -12.95 -7.49
N LYS A 123 5.15 -13.12 -6.72
CA LYS A 123 5.29 -14.22 -5.76
C LYS A 123 4.28 -14.10 -4.61
N THR A 124 4.10 -12.90 -4.04
CA THR A 124 3.15 -12.67 -2.94
C THR A 124 1.71 -12.95 -3.37
N PHE A 125 1.30 -12.48 -4.55
CA PHE A 125 -0.03 -12.82 -5.10
C PHE A 125 -0.19 -14.31 -5.36
N SER A 126 0.82 -14.97 -5.94
CA SER A 126 0.78 -16.41 -6.21
C SER A 126 0.63 -17.22 -4.91
N LEU A 127 1.33 -16.80 -3.84
CA LEU A 127 1.17 -17.40 -2.51
C LEU A 127 -0.26 -17.18 -1.99
N PHE A 128 -0.75 -15.94 -2.03
CA PHE A 128 -2.10 -15.60 -1.57
C PHE A 128 -3.19 -16.45 -2.27
N GLU A 129 -3.13 -16.59 -3.60
CA GLU A 129 -4.08 -17.42 -4.35
C GLU A 129 -3.96 -18.91 -4.00
N SER A 130 -2.75 -19.41 -3.76
CA SER A 130 -2.50 -20.79 -3.34
C SER A 130 -3.08 -21.09 -1.95
N GLU A 131 -2.86 -20.20 -0.99
CA GLU A 131 -3.39 -20.33 0.37
C GLU A 131 -4.93 -20.23 0.37
N LEU A 132 -5.49 -19.29 -0.40
CA LEU A 132 -6.95 -19.18 -0.58
C LEU A 132 -7.57 -20.43 -1.21
N SER A 133 -6.90 -21.02 -2.20
CA SER A 133 -7.36 -22.26 -2.83
C SER A 133 -7.32 -23.43 -1.84
N SER A 134 -6.38 -23.41 -0.89
CA SER A 134 -6.20 -24.46 0.12
C SER A 134 -7.31 -24.44 1.18
N ILE A 135 -7.87 -23.27 1.49
CA ILE A 135 -9.04 -23.12 2.37
C ILE A 135 -10.26 -23.91 1.87
N LEU A 136 -10.43 -24.06 0.56
CA LEU A 136 -11.55 -24.82 0.00
C LEU A 136 -11.35 -26.36 0.11
N GLY A 137 -10.22 -26.81 0.66
CA GLY A 137 -9.85 -28.20 0.88
C GLY A 137 -10.54 -28.88 2.07
N PRO A 138 -10.15 -30.12 2.42
CA PRO A 138 -10.71 -30.86 3.55
C PRO A 138 -10.46 -30.15 4.90
N PRO A 139 -11.33 -30.31 5.92
CA PRO A 139 -11.24 -29.62 7.20
C PRO A 139 -9.92 -29.80 7.96
N ASP A 140 -9.21 -30.91 7.75
CA ASP A 140 -7.91 -31.20 8.37
C ASP A 140 -6.76 -30.31 7.86
N VAL A 141 -6.97 -29.54 6.78
CA VAL A 141 -5.99 -28.63 6.16
C VAL A 141 -6.16 -27.17 6.64
N PHE A 142 -7.22 -26.90 7.41
CA PHE A 142 -7.58 -25.54 7.83
C PHE A 142 -6.66 -24.96 8.91
N GLU A 143 -5.94 -25.82 9.65
CA GLU A 143 -5.11 -25.42 10.78
C GLU A 143 -3.89 -24.60 10.30
N GLY A 144 -3.95 -23.28 10.50
CA GLY A 144 -2.89 -22.33 10.14
C GLY A 144 -3.02 -21.68 8.74
N ALA A 145 -4.02 -22.05 7.94
CA ALA A 145 -4.28 -21.39 6.65
C ALA A 145 -4.70 -19.93 6.84
N ASP A 146 -5.51 -19.66 7.87
CA ASP A 146 -5.97 -18.31 8.21
C ASP A 146 -4.79 -17.37 8.53
N ASP A 147 -3.81 -17.82 9.32
CA ASP A 147 -2.62 -17.04 9.66
C ASP A 147 -1.75 -16.73 8.43
N ARG A 148 -1.63 -17.68 7.50
CA ARG A 148 -0.88 -17.50 6.25
C ARG A 148 -1.55 -16.49 5.33
N ILE A 149 -2.88 -16.56 5.21
CA ILE A 149 -3.66 -15.59 4.41
C ILE A 149 -3.61 -14.21 5.07
N MET A 150 -3.69 -14.16 6.40
CA MET A 150 -3.54 -12.94 7.17
C MET A 150 -2.18 -12.29 6.91
N GLN A 151 -1.12 -13.10 6.89
CA GLN A 151 0.22 -12.64 6.54
C GLN A 151 0.30 -12.16 5.09
N CYS A 152 -0.24 -12.91 4.13
CA CYS A 152 -0.27 -12.52 2.72
C CYS A 152 -0.96 -11.16 2.52
N LEU A 153 -2.13 -10.96 3.15
CA LEU A 153 -2.86 -9.70 3.08
C LEU A 153 -2.07 -8.55 3.74
N SER A 154 -1.34 -8.83 4.82
CA SER A 154 -0.45 -7.84 5.46
C SER A 154 0.73 -7.46 4.57
N ASP A 155 1.31 -8.44 3.89
CA ASP A 155 2.39 -8.22 2.93
C ASP A 155 1.90 -7.45 1.70
N LEU A 156 0.71 -7.77 1.19
CA LEU A 156 0.09 -7.03 0.09
C LEU A 156 -0.23 -5.58 0.50
N GLU A 157 -0.70 -5.35 1.72
CA GLU A 157 -0.92 -4.00 2.23
C GLU A 157 0.39 -3.20 2.32
N TRP A 158 1.45 -3.80 2.87
CA TRP A 158 2.79 -3.22 2.90
C TRP A 158 3.29 -2.91 1.47
N MET A 159 3.09 -3.84 0.54
CA MET A 159 3.46 -3.65 -0.86
C MET A 159 2.73 -2.46 -1.51
N CYS A 160 1.45 -2.21 -1.20
CA CYS A 160 0.75 -1.01 -1.67
C CYS A 160 1.52 0.28 -1.29
N GLY A 161 2.05 0.35 -0.07
CA GLY A 161 2.82 1.50 0.42
C GLY A 161 4.08 1.75 -0.41
N ILE A 162 4.91 0.73 -0.61
CA ILE A 162 6.17 0.88 -1.36
C ILE A 162 5.92 1.07 -2.87
N LEU A 163 4.93 0.37 -3.45
CA LEU A 163 4.64 0.44 -4.88
C LEU A 163 4.08 1.81 -5.28
N LEU A 164 3.35 2.48 -4.39
CA LEU A 164 2.92 3.86 -4.60
C LEU A 164 4.12 4.80 -4.72
N LYS A 165 5.08 4.71 -3.79
CA LYS A 165 6.32 5.50 -3.80
C LYS A 165 7.21 5.21 -5.03
N MET A 166 7.22 3.97 -5.50
CA MET A 166 8.01 3.53 -6.65
C MET A 166 7.32 3.73 -8.01
N GLY A 167 6.08 4.23 -8.04
CA GLY A 167 5.30 4.40 -9.28
C GLY A 167 4.89 3.08 -9.94
N LEU A 168 4.77 2.01 -9.16
CA LEU A 168 4.43 0.64 -9.60
C LEU A 168 3.01 0.21 -9.17
N MET A 169 2.22 1.12 -8.59
CA MET A 169 0.88 0.81 -8.10
C MET A 169 -0.07 0.28 -9.20
N ASN A 170 0.18 0.62 -10.47
CA ASN A 170 -0.59 0.08 -11.59
C ASN A 170 -0.49 -1.45 -11.70
N ASP A 171 0.71 -2.02 -11.49
CA ASP A 171 0.93 -3.47 -11.52
C ASP A 171 0.10 -4.16 -10.41
N PHE A 172 0.09 -3.61 -9.19
CA PHE A 172 -0.73 -4.11 -8.07
C PHE A 172 -2.21 -4.07 -8.40
N VAL A 173 -2.71 -2.92 -8.86
CA VAL A 173 -4.13 -2.73 -9.16
C VAL A 173 -4.59 -3.71 -10.25
N SER A 174 -3.78 -3.93 -11.28
CA SER A 174 -4.10 -4.90 -12.33
C SER A 174 -4.27 -6.32 -11.75
N MET A 175 -3.28 -6.78 -10.98
CA MET A 175 -3.31 -8.10 -10.36
C MET A 175 -4.47 -8.25 -9.38
N TRP A 176 -4.73 -7.23 -8.55
CA TRP A 176 -5.84 -7.22 -7.60
C TRP A 176 -7.18 -7.39 -8.30
N ILE A 177 -7.42 -6.65 -9.39
CA ILE A 177 -8.67 -6.77 -10.15
C ILE A 177 -8.81 -8.19 -10.73
N ASP A 178 -7.73 -8.78 -11.24
CA ASP A 178 -7.76 -10.11 -11.86
C ASP A 178 -8.08 -11.23 -10.84
N VAL A 179 -7.61 -11.10 -9.59
CA VAL A 179 -7.92 -12.09 -8.53
C VAL A 179 -9.25 -11.82 -7.80
N SER A 180 -9.80 -10.61 -7.91
CA SER A 180 -10.93 -10.12 -7.08
C SER A 180 -12.16 -11.03 -7.10
N GLU A 181 -12.58 -11.52 -8.27
CA GLU A 181 -13.77 -12.37 -8.38
C GLU A 181 -13.58 -13.72 -7.65
N THR A 182 -12.39 -14.33 -7.79
CA THR A 182 -12.04 -15.57 -7.10
C THR A 182 -12.00 -15.37 -5.60
N VAL A 183 -11.37 -14.28 -5.13
CA VAL A 183 -11.29 -13.93 -3.71
C VAL A 183 -12.69 -13.75 -3.12
N LEU A 184 -13.52 -12.91 -3.74
CA LEU A 184 -14.86 -12.63 -3.21
C LEU A 184 -15.78 -13.85 -3.23
N ARG A 185 -15.61 -14.76 -4.20
CA ARG A 185 -16.34 -16.04 -4.19
C ARG A 185 -16.02 -16.87 -2.95
N ILE A 186 -14.76 -16.89 -2.51
CA ILE A 186 -14.33 -17.62 -1.31
C ILE A 186 -14.83 -16.93 -0.04
N PHE A 187 -14.65 -15.61 0.06
CA PHE A 187 -15.03 -14.85 1.26
C PHE A 187 -16.55 -14.71 1.47
N ASN A 188 -17.35 -14.93 0.42
CA ASN A 188 -18.81 -14.98 0.49
C ASN A 188 -19.37 -16.40 0.68
N ASP A 189 -18.52 -17.44 0.77
CA ASP A 189 -18.99 -18.80 1.05
C ASP A 189 -19.58 -18.87 2.47
N GLU A 190 -20.81 -19.38 2.59
CA GLU A 190 -21.54 -19.49 3.85
C GLU A 190 -20.77 -20.28 4.92
N LYS A 191 -19.93 -21.24 4.51
CA LYS A 191 -19.10 -22.04 5.42
C LYS A 191 -17.99 -21.22 6.09
N LEU A 192 -17.53 -20.17 5.43
CA LEU A 192 -16.44 -19.30 5.85
C LEU A 192 -16.97 -17.98 6.46
N GLY A 193 -18.26 -17.72 6.28
CA GLY A 193 -18.91 -16.45 6.58
C GLY A 193 -18.80 -15.98 8.03
N CYS A 194 -18.83 -16.88 9.01
CA CYS A 194 -18.91 -16.55 10.44
C CYS A 194 -17.58 -16.59 11.21
N VAL A 195 -16.49 -17.11 10.61
CA VAL A 195 -15.22 -17.37 11.35
C VAL A 195 -14.14 -16.34 10.97
N MET A 196 -14.13 -15.86 9.73
CA MET A 196 -13.01 -15.12 9.16
C MET A 196 -13.14 -13.59 9.25
N TRP A 197 -13.63 -13.05 10.37
CA TRP A 197 -13.86 -11.60 10.51
C TRP A 197 -12.59 -10.77 10.36
N GLY A 198 -11.49 -11.20 10.99
CA GLY A 198 -10.18 -10.52 10.86
C GLY A 198 -9.69 -10.46 9.42
N LEU A 199 -9.83 -11.57 8.69
CA LEU A 199 -9.45 -11.64 7.28
C LEU A 199 -10.34 -10.76 6.40
N LYS A 200 -11.66 -10.70 6.66
CA LYS A 200 -12.58 -9.78 5.97
C LYS A 200 -12.20 -8.32 6.17
N VAL A 201 -11.87 -7.94 7.41
CA VAL A 201 -11.42 -6.57 7.73
C VAL A 201 -10.09 -6.26 7.04
N LYS A 202 -9.13 -7.18 7.06
CA LYS A 202 -7.86 -6.96 6.34
C LYS A 202 -8.05 -6.90 4.82
N LEU A 203 -8.92 -7.74 4.27
CA LEU A 203 -9.21 -7.75 2.85
C LEU A 203 -9.75 -6.37 2.40
N ILE A 204 -10.62 -5.76 3.21
CA ILE A 204 -11.11 -4.41 2.90
C ILE A 204 -10.04 -3.33 3.10
N GLN A 205 -9.10 -3.49 4.05
CA GLN A 205 -7.94 -2.59 4.17
C GLN A 205 -7.09 -2.58 2.90
N VAL A 206 -6.73 -3.76 2.36
CA VAL A 206 -5.99 -3.87 1.09
C VAL A 206 -6.81 -3.30 -0.08
N THR A 207 -8.10 -3.63 -0.15
CA THR A 207 -9.00 -3.12 -1.19
C THR A 207 -9.14 -1.60 -1.13
N SER A 208 -9.15 -1.01 0.06
CA SER A 208 -9.21 0.44 0.25
C SER A 208 -8.03 1.13 -0.44
N LYS A 209 -6.81 0.59 -0.32
CA LYS A 209 -5.63 1.13 -1.02
C LYS A 209 -5.78 1.10 -2.54
N VAL A 210 -6.40 0.06 -3.08
CA VAL A 210 -6.71 -0.05 -4.52
C VAL A 210 -7.77 0.97 -4.94
N LEU A 211 -8.84 1.10 -4.15
CA LEU A 211 -9.90 2.07 -4.40
C LEU A 211 -9.37 3.50 -4.34
N ASP A 212 -8.56 3.85 -3.32
CA ASP A 212 -7.91 5.16 -3.20
C ASP A 212 -7.02 5.44 -4.41
N ALA A 213 -6.17 4.46 -4.80
CA ALA A 213 -5.24 4.61 -5.90
C ALA A 213 -5.96 4.93 -7.21
N VAL A 214 -7.07 4.26 -7.50
CA VAL A 214 -7.85 4.48 -8.73
C VAL A 214 -8.78 5.68 -8.60
N GLY A 215 -9.47 5.82 -7.47
CA GLY A 215 -10.48 6.84 -7.19
C GLY A 215 -9.91 8.26 -7.13
N TYR A 216 -8.70 8.42 -6.60
CA TYR A 216 -8.01 9.72 -6.55
C TYR A 216 -7.00 9.93 -7.69
N GLY A 217 -6.92 9.00 -8.65
CA GLY A 217 -6.18 9.19 -9.88
C GLY A 217 -4.67 8.92 -9.81
N ASN A 218 -4.17 8.26 -8.76
CA ASN A 218 -2.79 7.75 -8.71
C ASN A 218 -2.56 6.63 -9.74
N VAL A 219 -3.60 5.85 -10.05
CA VAL A 219 -3.62 4.82 -11.09
C VAL A 219 -4.73 5.12 -12.08
N ILE A 220 -4.36 5.36 -13.34
CA ILE A 220 -5.32 5.63 -14.41
C ILE A 220 -5.69 4.31 -15.10
N LEU A 221 -6.97 3.95 -15.01
CA LEU A 221 -7.53 2.77 -15.66
C LEU A 221 -8.54 3.13 -16.77
N PRO A 222 -8.62 2.31 -17.85
CA PRO A 222 -9.71 2.39 -18.80
C PRO A 222 -11.09 2.28 -18.11
N ALA A 223 -12.10 2.95 -18.66
CA ALA A 223 -13.45 2.94 -18.09
C ALA A 223 -14.00 1.53 -17.80
N PRO A 224 -13.87 0.52 -18.70
CA PRO A 224 -14.37 -0.83 -18.42
C PRO A 224 -13.73 -1.48 -17.19
N CYS A 225 -12.43 -1.24 -16.94
CA CYS A 225 -11.73 -1.77 -15.77
C CYS A 225 -12.22 -1.11 -14.49
N ARG A 226 -12.50 0.20 -14.51
CA ARG A 226 -13.08 0.93 -13.37
C ARG A 226 -14.49 0.47 -13.04
N VAL A 227 -15.31 0.23 -14.07
CA VAL A 227 -16.66 -0.36 -13.90
C VAL A 227 -16.57 -1.76 -13.30
N ARG A 228 -15.67 -2.62 -13.82
CA ARG A 228 -15.41 -3.97 -13.28
C ARG A 228 -15.05 -3.91 -11.81
N LEU A 229 -14.06 -3.09 -11.44
CA LEU A 229 -13.62 -2.91 -10.05
C LEU A 229 -14.80 -2.55 -9.13
N LEU A 230 -15.61 -1.55 -9.49
CA LEU A 230 -16.75 -1.15 -8.67
C LEU A 230 -17.84 -2.22 -8.59
N LYS A 231 -18.22 -2.84 -9.72
CA LYS A 231 -19.26 -3.89 -9.72
C LYS A 231 -18.85 -5.12 -8.91
N THR A 232 -17.55 -5.43 -8.86
CA THR A 232 -17.03 -6.54 -8.06
C THR A 232 -17.04 -6.21 -6.57
N TRP A 233 -16.51 -5.05 -6.16
CA TRP A 233 -16.28 -4.76 -4.74
C TRP A 233 -17.43 -4.06 -4.02
N LEU A 234 -18.21 -3.22 -4.71
CA LEU A 234 -19.31 -2.45 -4.08
C LEU A 234 -20.33 -3.34 -3.33
N PRO A 235 -20.78 -4.48 -3.88
CA PRO A 235 -21.71 -5.36 -3.15
C PRO A 235 -21.11 -5.94 -1.87
N PHE A 236 -19.83 -6.32 -1.92
CA PHE A 236 -19.12 -6.88 -0.76
C PHE A 236 -19.00 -5.84 0.37
N VAL A 237 -18.56 -4.63 0.03
CA VAL A 237 -18.43 -3.50 0.97
C VAL A 237 -19.77 -3.14 1.60
N ARG A 238 -20.82 -3.05 0.79
CA ARG A 238 -22.19 -2.75 1.22
C ARG A 238 -22.74 -3.77 2.21
N ASN A 239 -22.41 -5.05 2.03
CA ASN A 239 -22.85 -6.10 2.95
C ASN A 239 -21.98 -6.18 4.21
N LEU A 240 -20.67 -5.99 4.09
CA LEU A 240 -19.73 -6.23 5.18
C LEU A 240 -19.87 -5.19 6.31
N LYS A 241 -19.97 -3.90 5.99
CA LYS A 241 -19.98 -2.84 7.02
C LYS A 241 -21.17 -2.97 8.00
N PRO A 242 -22.43 -3.10 7.55
CA PRO A 242 -23.56 -3.29 8.47
C PRO A 242 -23.46 -4.59 9.27
N LEU A 243 -22.90 -5.65 8.68
CA LEU A 243 -22.67 -6.92 9.40
C LEU A 243 -21.66 -6.76 10.54
N LEU A 244 -20.56 -6.03 10.31
CA LEU A 244 -19.57 -5.72 11.34
C LEU A 244 -20.16 -4.84 12.44
N ASP A 245 -20.87 -3.77 12.07
CA ASP A 245 -21.53 -2.87 13.04
C ASP A 245 -22.52 -3.66 13.92
N SER A 246 -23.32 -4.51 13.29
CA SER A 246 -24.29 -5.37 13.99
C SER A 246 -23.61 -6.39 14.92
N MET A 247 -22.41 -6.87 14.61
CA MET A 247 -21.63 -7.73 15.50
C MET A 247 -21.05 -6.94 16.68
N THR A 248 -20.48 -5.76 16.44
CA THR A 248 -19.98 -4.86 17.48
C THR A 248 -21.08 -4.42 18.45
N ASP A 249 -22.30 -4.18 17.95
CA ASP A 249 -23.45 -3.84 18.80
C ASP A 249 -23.92 -5.02 19.67
N ARG A 250 -23.75 -6.26 19.20
CA ARG A 250 -24.12 -7.48 19.93
C ARG A 250 -23.08 -7.90 20.97
N ASP A 251 -21.81 -7.71 20.66
CA ASP A 251 -20.69 -8.18 21.45
C ASP A 251 -19.64 -7.06 21.59
N ILE A 252 -19.56 -6.49 22.79
CA ILE A 252 -18.67 -5.38 23.13
C ILE A 252 -17.19 -5.80 23.01
N GLU A 253 -16.90 -7.10 23.15
CA GLU A 253 -15.54 -7.64 23.04
C GLU A 253 -15.16 -7.98 21.58
N PHE A 254 -16.09 -7.83 20.62
CA PHE A 254 -15.83 -8.12 19.21
C PHE A 254 -14.78 -7.14 18.64
N PRO A 255 -13.56 -7.62 18.30
CA PRO A 255 -12.44 -6.74 18.03
C PRO A 255 -12.41 -6.23 16.58
N TYR A 256 -13.24 -6.79 15.71
CA TYR A 256 -13.20 -6.54 14.27
C TYR A 256 -14.20 -5.47 13.88
N LYS A 257 -13.70 -4.33 13.41
CA LYS A 257 -14.54 -3.25 12.87
C LYS A 257 -13.82 -2.56 11.73
N MET A 258 -14.59 -1.93 10.85
CA MET A 258 -14.05 -0.88 10.00
C MET A 258 -14.02 0.39 10.84
N ASP A 259 -12.83 0.82 11.24
CA ASP A 259 -12.66 2.10 11.92
C ASP A 259 -13.11 3.28 11.03
N GLU A 260 -13.26 4.44 11.65
CA GLU A 260 -13.80 5.63 11.01
C GLU A 260 -13.00 6.03 9.77
N ASP A 261 -11.68 6.00 9.87
CA ASP A 261 -10.76 6.35 8.79
C ASP A 261 -10.92 5.41 7.60
N LEU A 262 -11.03 4.10 7.84
CA LEU A 262 -11.13 3.09 6.80
C LEU A 262 -12.44 3.19 6.02
N TRP A 263 -13.60 3.28 6.70
CA TRP A 263 -14.87 3.32 5.95
C TRP A 263 -15.07 4.65 5.22
N GLN A 264 -14.60 5.77 5.78
CA GLN A 264 -14.63 7.07 5.10
C GLN A 264 -13.71 7.09 3.87
N SER A 265 -12.52 6.50 3.97
CA SER A 265 -11.61 6.33 2.82
C SER A 265 -12.28 5.52 1.71
N VAL A 266 -12.84 4.36 2.03
CA VAL A 266 -13.55 3.51 1.06
C VAL A 266 -14.73 4.25 0.41
N GLU A 267 -15.56 4.95 1.20
CA GLU A 267 -16.70 5.72 0.70
C GLU A 267 -16.26 6.83 -0.25
N GLY A 268 -15.32 7.68 0.18
CA GLY A 268 -14.82 8.79 -0.63
C GLY A 268 -14.17 8.31 -1.94
N ALA A 269 -13.40 7.24 -1.89
CA ALA A 269 -12.79 6.64 -3.06
C ALA A 269 -13.84 6.09 -4.05
N ILE A 270 -14.89 5.42 -3.55
CA ILE A 270 -16.00 4.91 -4.38
C ILE A 270 -16.78 6.08 -4.99
N VAL A 271 -17.14 7.11 -4.22
CA VAL A 271 -17.85 8.31 -4.69
C VAL A 271 -17.09 9.00 -5.82
N SER A 272 -15.78 9.20 -5.62
CA SER A 272 -14.89 9.76 -6.64
C SER A 272 -14.86 8.85 -7.88
N LEU A 273 -14.67 7.55 -7.69
CA LEU A 273 -14.56 6.60 -8.78
C LEU A 273 -15.85 6.51 -9.61
N VAL A 274 -17.02 6.46 -8.98
CA VAL A 274 -18.33 6.52 -9.67
C VAL A 274 -18.41 7.77 -10.53
N SER A 275 -18.04 8.93 -9.97
CA SER A 275 -18.08 10.21 -10.68
C SER A 275 -17.19 10.27 -11.93
N THR A 276 -16.23 9.36 -12.08
CA THR A 276 -15.34 9.29 -13.25
C THR A 276 -15.85 8.36 -14.36
N LEU A 277 -16.88 7.55 -14.12
CA LEU A 277 -17.39 6.57 -15.09
C LEU A 277 -18.20 7.20 -16.24
N PRO A 278 -18.47 6.48 -17.34
CA PRO A 278 -19.46 6.89 -18.33
C PRO A 278 -20.86 7.10 -17.70
N SER A 279 -21.65 8.01 -18.27
CA SER A 279 -22.94 8.43 -17.69
C SER A 279 -23.95 7.30 -17.50
N ASP A 280 -23.97 6.31 -18.41
CA ASP A 280 -24.87 5.17 -18.33
C ASP A 280 -24.42 4.17 -17.25
N ASP A 281 -23.11 3.96 -17.11
CA ASP A 281 -22.56 3.12 -16.03
C ASP A 281 -22.81 3.76 -14.65
N GLN A 282 -22.66 5.09 -14.54
CA GLN A 282 -23.05 5.84 -13.34
C GLN A 282 -24.52 5.61 -13.02
N ALA A 283 -25.41 5.75 -14.00
CA ALA A 283 -26.85 5.59 -13.82
C ALA A 283 -27.20 4.19 -13.30
N ASN A 284 -26.58 3.14 -13.85
CA ASN A 284 -26.80 1.77 -13.40
C ASN A 284 -26.38 1.57 -11.94
N ILE A 285 -25.18 2.00 -11.57
CA ILE A 285 -24.66 1.85 -10.19
C ILE A 285 -25.52 2.65 -9.19
N LEU A 286 -25.91 3.88 -9.54
CA LEU A 286 -26.73 4.73 -8.70
C LEU A 286 -28.16 4.20 -8.55
N ALA A 287 -28.74 3.63 -9.62
CA ALA A 287 -30.03 2.97 -9.55
C ALA A 287 -30.00 1.75 -8.62
N ASP A 288 -28.98 0.90 -8.75
CA ASP A 288 -28.77 -0.24 -7.88
C ASP A 288 -28.58 0.19 -6.41
N TRP A 289 -27.86 1.29 -6.16
CA TRP A 289 -27.72 1.88 -4.84
C TRP A 289 -29.04 2.38 -4.25
N MET A 290 -29.85 3.12 -5.02
CA MET A 290 -31.15 3.61 -4.54
C MET A 290 -32.17 2.50 -4.29
N SER A 291 -32.03 1.36 -4.97
CA SER A 291 -32.91 0.20 -4.80
C SER A 291 -32.54 -0.70 -3.61
N ALA A 292 -31.40 -0.46 -2.96
CA ALA A 292 -30.96 -1.23 -1.82
C ALA A 292 -31.87 -0.98 -0.61
N ASP A 293 -32.15 -2.03 0.16
CA ASP A 293 -33.02 -1.98 1.36
C ASP A 293 -32.53 -0.91 2.35
N ASP A 294 -33.42 -0.32 3.16
CA ASP A 294 -33.14 0.87 4.01
C ASP A 294 -31.95 0.68 4.99
N GLN A 295 -31.50 -0.55 5.23
CA GLN A 295 -30.34 -0.91 6.06
C GLN A 295 -28.98 -0.82 5.32
N LEU A 296 -28.95 -0.73 3.99
CA LEU A 296 -27.75 -0.79 3.15
C LEU A 296 -27.33 0.57 2.59
N ARG A 297 -27.31 1.61 3.44
CA ARG A 297 -26.97 2.99 3.04
C ARG A 297 -25.49 3.23 2.78
N TYR A 298 -24.63 2.34 3.25
CA TYR A 298 -23.18 2.43 3.04
C TYR A 298 -22.74 1.70 1.75
N PRO A 299 -21.81 2.27 0.96
CA PRO A 299 -21.33 3.66 1.03
C PRO A 299 -22.42 4.64 0.62
N ASP A 300 -22.40 5.83 1.22
CA ASP A 300 -23.26 6.95 0.84
C ASP A 300 -22.81 7.52 -0.51
N LEU A 301 -23.63 7.30 -1.54
CA LEU A 301 -23.36 7.79 -2.90
C LEU A 301 -24.11 9.08 -3.24
N SER A 302 -24.66 9.79 -2.23
CA SER A 302 -25.46 10.99 -2.43
C SER A 302 -24.71 12.08 -3.20
N GLU A 303 -23.43 12.32 -2.89
CA GLU A 303 -22.61 13.29 -3.63
C GLU A 303 -22.46 12.91 -5.11
N ALA A 304 -22.11 11.65 -5.39
CA ALA A 304 -22.00 11.16 -6.77
C ALA A 304 -23.33 11.26 -7.53
N PHE A 305 -24.45 11.00 -6.84
CA PHE A 305 -25.80 11.15 -7.39
C PHE A 305 -26.13 12.61 -7.74
N GLU A 306 -25.83 13.56 -6.87
CA GLU A 306 -26.03 14.98 -7.11
C GLU A 306 -25.23 15.46 -8.33
N VAL A 307 -23.95 15.06 -8.41
CA VAL A 307 -23.06 15.36 -9.53
C VAL A 307 -23.61 14.77 -10.83
N TRP A 308 -24.05 13.52 -10.83
CA TRP A 308 -24.67 12.87 -11.99
C TRP A 308 -25.93 13.61 -12.46
N CYS A 309 -26.85 13.95 -11.53
CA CYS A 309 -28.06 14.71 -11.84
C CYS A 309 -27.75 16.06 -12.50
N PHE A 310 -26.79 16.80 -11.93
CA PHE A 310 -26.34 18.08 -12.49
C PHE A 310 -25.75 17.91 -13.91
N ARG A 311 -24.90 16.90 -14.12
CA ARG A 311 -24.27 16.61 -15.40
C ARG A 311 -25.30 16.21 -16.46
N THR A 312 -26.21 15.31 -16.14
CA THR A 312 -27.29 14.86 -17.04
C THR A 312 -28.21 16.01 -17.44
N LYS A 313 -28.64 16.83 -16.48
CA LYS A 313 -29.46 18.04 -16.76
C LYS A 313 -28.70 19.03 -17.65
N SER A 314 -27.41 19.23 -17.41
CA SER A 314 -26.58 20.14 -18.19
C SER A 314 -26.29 19.61 -19.61
N ALA A 315 -26.05 18.32 -19.77
CA ALA A 315 -25.89 17.67 -21.08
C ALA A 315 -27.16 17.81 -21.93
N LYS A 316 -28.34 17.56 -21.34
CA LYS A 316 -29.64 17.76 -22.01
C LYS A 316 -29.83 19.19 -22.50
N ARG A 317 -29.50 20.19 -21.68
CA ARG A 317 -29.58 21.61 -22.09
C ARG A 317 -28.68 21.93 -23.29
N ARG A 318 -27.46 21.39 -23.32
CA ARG A 318 -26.52 21.57 -24.44
C ARG A 318 -27.02 20.91 -25.72
N LEU A 319 -27.62 19.72 -25.61
CA LEU A 319 -28.20 19.02 -26.75
C LEU A 319 -29.36 19.81 -27.37
N VAL A 320 -30.31 20.28 -26.55
CA VAL A 320 -31.44 21.09 -27.01
C VAL A 320 -30.97 22.42 -27.62
N GLY A 321 -30.10 23.16 -26.91
CA GLY A 321 -29.57 24.43 -27.44
C GLY A 321 -28.66 24.26 -28.67
N GLY A 322 -28.05 23.09 -28.86
CA GLY A 322 -27.31 22.73 -30.07
C GLY A 322 -28.22 22.47 -31.26
N LEU A 323 -29.33 21.76 -31.05
CA LEU A 323 -30.36 21.51 -32.09
C LEU A 323 -30.98 22.82 -32.60
N ASP A 324 -31.25 23.77 -31.70
CA ASP A 324 -31.78 25.09 -32.08
C ASP A 324 -30.78 25.90 -32.94
N ARG A 325 -29.48 25.75 -32.69
CA ARG A 325 -28.40 26.38 -33.48
C ARG A 325 -28.17 25.71 -34.84
N VAL A 326 -28.36 24.40 -34.94
CA VAL A 326 -28.28 23.67 -36.22
C VAL A 326 -29.50 23.96 -37.10
N ASN A 327 -30.70 24.01 -36.53
CA ASN A 327 -31.91 24.36 -37.28
C ASN A 327 -31.88 25.79 -37.83
N THR A 328 -31.25 26.73 -37.11
CA THR A 328 -31.07 28.11 -37.58
C THR A 328 -29.98 28.27 -38.66
N THR A 329 -29.02 27.35 -38.75
CA THR A 329 -27.98 27.37 -39.79
C THR A 329 -28.36 26.62 -41.07
N VAL A 330 -29.31 25.67 -40.99
CA VAL A 330 -29.85 24.97 -42.18
C VAL A 330 -31.00 25.76 -42.86
N SER A 331 -31.53 26.80 -42.20
CA SER A 331 -32.63 27.63 -42.69
C SER A 331 -32.20 28.94 -43.39
N LEU A 332 -30.96 29.03 -43.88
CA LEU A 332 -30.42 30.21 -44.58
C LEU A 332 -30.12 29.92 -46.06
#